data_AF-A0A925QNF2-F1
#
_entry.id   AF-A0A925QNF2-F1
#
_cell.length_a   1.000
_cell.length_b   1.000
_cell.length_c   1.000
_cell.angle_alpha   90.00
_cell.angle_beta   90.00
_cell.angle_gamma   90.00
#
_symmetry.space_group_name_H-M   'P 1'
#
loop_
_entity.id
_entity.type
_entity.pdbx_description
1 polymer ?
#
loop_
_entity_poly.entity_id
_entity_poly.type
_entity_poly.pdbx_seq_one_letter_code
_entity_poly.pdbx_strand_id
1 'polypeptide(L)'
;MSPTSIKDSGASTSIATRAVGLGASAGGLAALQQFLASAPVASGLAYVVVQHLDPTHKAMLVELLARSTAMPVFEAGEAMHLKPDAVYVIPPNHDLTLSAGVLHLAPPAQPRGFRLPIDLLFSSLARDQGDRAVGVVLSGMGSDGTLGLQAIKSQGGLTLAQSPESAQFDSMPKSAIAAGCVDLVGLPADLPGHILRVAAEQQAAGLLPEGSDENDAQGLYSILHLLHQRSRHDLSDYKPSTLRRRIERRMSVHGLASNAAYEAFLRQNPQELDLLFKEMLIGVTSFFRDPEVWQELKEAVLPVLLARGAEGSRLRAWVVGCSTGEEAYSLAMVFREVVAELPAAAGRSIQIFASDLSADAISAARNGRYPAKIAADMDPARLARFFSPQGDGFLIDKQIREMVLFAQHDVILDSPFTKLDLLCCRNLMI
;
A
#
# COMPACT_ATOMS: atom_id res chain seq x y z
N MET A 1 48.06 -29.42 -29.23
CA MET A 1 46.64 -29.51 -29.60
C MET A 1 45.88 -30.12 -28.43
N SER A 2 45.15 -29.30 -27.68
CA SER A 2 44.00 -29.66 -26.86
C SER A 2 43.27 -28.36 -26.50
N PRO A 3 41.96 -28.26 -26.70
CA PRO A 3 41.22 -27.01 -26.59
C PRO A 3 40.78 -26.71 -25.17
N THR A 4 40.78 -25.43 -24.84
CA THR A 4 40.24 -24.83 -23.62
C THR A 4 38.72 -25.05 -23.57
N SER A 5 38.24 -25.75 -22.54
CA SER A 5 36.81 -25.94 -22.30
C SER A 5 36.29 -24.79 -21.43
N ILE A 6 35.49 -23.91 -22.03
CA ILE A 6 34.72 -22.88 -21.35
C ILE A 6 33.56 -23.61 -20.65
N LYS A 7 33.57 -23.63 -19.32
CA LYS A 7 32.37 -23.99 -18.54
C LYS A 7 31.49 -22.75 -18.44
N ASP A 8 30.45 -22.71 -19.26
CA ASP A 8 29.25 -21.92 -19.01
C ASP A 8 28.64 -22.35 -17.67
N SER A 9 28.74 -21.49 -16.66
CA SER A 9 27.91 -21.58 -15.46
C SER A 9 26.71 -20.66 -15.64
N GLY A 10 25.71 -21.14 -16.39
CA GLY A 10 24.39 -20.54 -16.40
C GLY A 10 23.72 -20.72 -15.03
N ALA A 11 23.93 -19.77 -14.13
CA ALA A 11 23.10 -19.63 -12.95
C ALA A 11 21.71 -19.19 -13.42
N SER A 12 20.80 -20.15 -13.59
CA SER A 12 19.38 -19.90 -13.71
C SER A 12 18.91 -19.18 -12.44
N THR A 13 18.78 -17.86 -12.49
CA THR A 13 18.05 -17.07 -11.50
C THR A 13 16.62 -17.60 -11.41
N SER A 14 16.35 -18.49 -10.44
CA SER A 14 14.99 -18.92 -10.13
C SER A 14 14.22 -17.71 -9.62
N ILE A 15 13.27 -17.23 -10.42
CA ILE A 15 12.40 -16.12 -10.04
C ILE A 15 11.64 -16.54 -8.78
N ALA A 16 11.73 -15.75 -7.71
CA ALA A 16 11.02 -16.02 -6.46
C ALA A 16 9.51 -16.17 -6.72
N THR A 17 8.89 -17.19 -6.13
CA THR A 17 7.46 -17.50 -6.28
C THR A 17 6.61 -16.28 -5.91
N ARG A 18 5.70 -15.89 -6.81
CA ARG A 18 4.79 -14.78 -6.56
C ARG A 18 3.72 -15.20 -5.56
N ALA A 19 3.48 -14.38 -4.55
CA ALA A 19 2.55 -14.69 -3.47
C ALA A 19 1.28 -13.83 -3.57
N VAL A 20 0.14 -14.48 -3.29
CA VAL A 20 -1.17 -13.87 -3.15
C VAL A 20 -1.59 -14.01 -1.69
N GLY A 21 -1.63 -12.90 -0.96
CA GLY A 21 -2.17 -12.85 0.39
C GLY A 21 -3.69 -12.82 0.36
N LEU A 22 -4.33 -13.78 1.03
CA LEU A 22 -5.79 -13.86 1.18
C LEU A 22 -6.16 -13.59 2.64
N GLY A 23 -6.85 -12.49 2.89
CA GLY A 23 -7.31 -12.08 4.20
C GLY A 23 -8.81 -12.28 4.36
N ALA A 24 -9.23 -12.97 5.42
CA ALA A 24 -10.66 -13.14 5.72
C ALA A 24 -10.91 -13.21 7.24
N SER A 25 -12.16 -13.04 7.66
CA SER A 25 -12.54 -13.15 9.07
C SER A 25 -13.91 -13.83 9.20
N ALA A 26 -14.87 -13.20 9.88
CA ALA A 26 -16.24 -13.70 9.99
C ALA A 26 -16.85 -13.97 8.60
N GLY A 27 -17.39 -15.18 8.41
CA GLY A 27 -17.94 -15.63 7.13
C GLY A 27 -16.90 -15.83 6.01
N GLY A 28 -15.61 -15.73 6.32
CA GLY A 28 -14.52 -15.82 5.35
C GLY A 28 -14.34 -17.18 4.68
N LEU A 29 -14.76 -18.26 5.33
CA LEU A 29 -14.55 -19.62 4.83
C LEU A 29 -15.21 -19.85 3.47
N ALA A 30 -16.49 -19.48 3.32
CA ALA A 30 -17.22 -19.66 2.07
C ALA A 30 -16.58 -18.88 0.92
N ALA A 31 -16.13 -17.64 1.19
CA ALA A 31 -15.43 -16.81 0.21
C ALA A 31 -14.07 -17.41 -0.19
N LEU A 32 -13.29 -17.91 0.78
CA LEU A 32 -12.02 -18.60 0.51
C LEU A 32 -12.22 -19.86 -0.33
N GLN A 33 -13.25 -20.65 -0.06
CA GLN A 33 -13.57 -21.85 -0.83
C GLN A 33 -13.95 -21.52 -2.27
N GLN A 34 -14.80 -20.51 -2.49
CA GLN A 34 -15.18 -20.04 -3.84
C GLN A 34 -13.98 -19.52 -4.63
N PHE A 35 -13.11 -18.76 -3.97
CA PHE A 35 -11.88 -18.25 -4.56
C PHE A 35 -10.95 -19.40 -4.96
N LEU A 36 -10.61 -20.30 -4.03
CA LEU A 36 -9.66 -21.39 -4.28
C LEU A 36 -10.19 -22.45 -5.26
N ALA A 37 -11.51 -22.64 -5.34
CA ALA A 37 -12.13 -23.51 -6.35
C ALA A 37 -12.01 -22.97 -7.77
N SER A 38 -11.88 -21.65 -7.91
CA SER A 38 -11.73 -20.98 -9.21
C SER A 38 -10.27 -20.65 -9.53
N ALA A 39 -9.35 -20.86 -8.58
CA ALA A 39 -7.92 -20.67 -8.76
C ALA A 39 -7.29 -21.87 -9.51
N PRO A 40 -6.65 -21.66 -10.67
CA PRO A 40 -5.99 -22.73 -11.42
C PRO A 40 -4.79 -23.32 -10.67
N VAL A 41 -4.64 -24.64 -10.78
CA VAL A 41 -3.60 -25.45 -10.10
C VAL A 41 -2.21 -25.32 -10.74
N ALA A 42 -2.10 -24.71 -11.92
CA ALA A 42 -0.83 -24.48 -12.63
C ALA A 42 -0.67 -22.98 -12.93
N SER A 43 -0.96 -22.17 -11.92
CA SER A 43 -0.87 -20.71 -11.96
C SER A 43 0.56 -20.20 -11.77
N GLY A 44 1.45 -20.99 -11.16
CA GLY A 44 2.76 -20.53 -10.70
C GLY A 44 2.72 -19.60 -9.49
N LEU A 45 1.53 -19.38 -8.90
CA LEU A 45 1.31 -18.52 -7.73
C LEU A 45 1.26 -19.35 -6.44
N ALA A 46 1.72 -18.77 -5.34
CA ALA A 46 1.50 -19.30 -3.99
C ALA A 46 0.40 -18.48 -3.30
N TYR A 47 -0.53 -19.14 -2.61
CA TYR A 47 -1.61 -18.48 -1.88
C TYR A 47 -1.34 -18.56 -0.37
N VAL A 48 -1.30 -17.43 0.31
CA VAL A 48 -1.07 -17.37 1.76
C VAL A 48 -2.34 -16.86 2.43
N VAL A 49 -3.02 -17.74 3.15
CA VAL A 49 -4.32 -17.51 3.77
C VAL A 49 -4.15 -17.12 5.24
N VAL A 50 -4.63 -15.94 5.58
CA VAL A 50 -4.79 -15.48 6.95
C VAL A 50 -6.27 -15.33 7.23
N GLN A 51 -6.79 -16.18 8.12
CA GLN A 51 -8.14 -16.06 8.63
C GLN A 51 -8.10 -15.82 10.14
N HIS A 52 -8.81 -14.80 10.62
CA HIS A 52 -8.97 -14.58 12.05
C HIS A 52 -9.86 -15.71 12.63
N LEU A 53 -9.23 -16.78 13.11
CA LEU A 53 -9.91 -17.97 13.64
C LEU A 53 -10.23 -17.81 15.14
N ASP A 54 -11.38 -18.33 15.56
CA ASP A 54 -11.59 -18.67 16.97
C ASP A 54 -10.68 -19.87 17.31
N PRO A 55 -9.78 -19.76 18.30
CA PRO A 55 -8.78 -20.78 18.63
C PRO A 55 -9.36 -22.04 19.27
N THR A 56 -10.68 -22.09 19.51
CA THR A 56 -11.39 -23.33 19.89
C THR A 56 -11.71 -24.22 18.69
N HIS A 57 -11.74 -23.68 17.46
CA HIS A 57 -11.89 -24.44 16.21
C HIS A 57 -10.51 -24.80 15.63
N LYS A 58 -9.72 -25.59 16.38
CA LYS A 58 -8.39 -26.03 15.93
C LYS A 58 -8.49 -26.97 14.72
N ALA A 59 -7.58 -26.78 13.76
CA ALA A 59 -7.21 -27.70 12.67
C ALA A 59 -8.18 -27.94 11.49
N MET A 60 -9.42 -27.43 11.49
CA MET A 60 -10.33 -27.71 10.38
C MET A 60 -10.07 -26.88 9.10
N LEU A 61 -9.43 -25.71 9.18
CA LEU A 61 -9.36 -24.80 8.02
C LEU A 61 -8.54 -25.41 6.87
N VAL A 62 -7.38 -26.01 7.16
CA VAL A 62 -6.56 -26.69 6.14
C VAL A 62 -7.36 -27.79 5.44
N GLU A 63 -8.05 -28.65 6.21
CA GLU A 63 -8.87 -29.73 5.66
C GLU A 63 -10.07 -29.22 4.85
N LEU A 64 -10.71 -28.14 5.28
CA LEU A 64 -11.87 -27.55 4.60
C LEU A 64 -11.49 -26.87 3.28
N LEU A 65 -10.33 -26.20 3.25
CA LEU A 65 -9.82 -25.58 2.03
C LEU A 65 -9.25 -26.63 1.05
N ALA A 66 -8.61 -27.69 1.56
CA ALA A 66 -8.11 -28.79 0.74
C ALA A 66 -9.22 -29.53 -0.05
N ARG A 67 -10.48 -29.47 0.40
CA ARG A 67 -11.63 -30.00 -0.36
C ARG A 67 -12.06 -29.12 -1.52
N SER A 68 -11.62 -27.87 -1.54
CA SER A 68 -12.08 -26.85 -2.50
C SER A 68 -11.05 -26.58 -3.61
N THR A 69 -9.86 -27.17 -3.53
CA THR A 69 -8.82 -27.00 -4.56
C THR A 69 -8.02 -28.28 -4.73
N ALA A 70 -7.45 -28.48 -5.91
CA ALA A 70 -6.50 -29.57 -6.17
C ALA A 70 -5.04 -29.18 -5.84
N MET A 71 -4.78 -27.92 -5.50
CA MET A 71 -3.48 -27.51 -4.95
C MET A 71 -3.24 -28.13 -3.58
N PRO A 72 -1.99 -28.53 -3.24
CA PRO A 72 -1.66 -28.90 -1.88
C PRO A 72 -1.87 -27.72 -0.91
N VAL A 73 -2.55 -28.01 0.20
CA VAL A 73 -2.81 -27.05 1.28
C VAL A 73 -2.00 -27.43 2.51
N PHE A 74 -1.20 -26.50 3.00
CA PHE A 74 -0.32 -26.68 4.15
C PHE A 74 -0.72 -25.75 5.28
N GLU A 75 -0.55 -26.18 6.52
CA GLU A 75 -0.40 -25.24 7.63
C GLU A 75 1.00 -24.58 7.51
N ALA A 76 1.05 -23.25 7.57
CA ALA A 76 2.29 -22.50 7.45
C ALA A 76 3.21 -22.79 8.65
N GLY A 77 4.48 -23.04 8.36
CA GLY A 77 5.52 -23.30 9.37
C GLY A 77 6.63 -22.26 9.33
N GLU A 78 7.44 -22.20 10.39
CA GLU A 78 8.63 -21.35 10.45
C GLU A 78 9.63 -21.72 9.35
N ALA A 79 10.24 -20.70 8.74
CA ALA A 79 11.23 -20.81 7.68
C ALA A 79 10.75 -21.60 6.44
N MET A 80 9.45 -21.62 6.18
CA MET A 80 8.87 -22.36 5.05
C MET A 80 8.97 -21.56 3.75
N HIS A 81 9.65 -22.11 2.74
CA HIS A 81 9.75 -21.47 1.42
C HIS A 81 8.45 -21.61 0.64
N LEU A 82 8.04 -20.52 -0.03
CA LEU A 82 6.89 -20.56 -0.92
C LEU A 82 7.19 -21.37 -2.18
N LYS A 83 6.36 -22.38 -2.42
CA LYS A 83 6.32 -23.15 -3.65
C LYS A 83 5.17 -22.68 -4.54
N PRO A 84 5.36 -22.65 -5.86
CA PRO A 84 4.26 -22.38 -6.77
C PRO A 84 3.16 -23.42 -6.59
N ASP A 85 1.93 -23.01 -6.89
CA ASP A 85 0.74 -23.87 -6.94
C ASP A 85 0.43 -24.54 -5.60
N ALA A 86 0.64 -23.81 -4.50
CA ALA A 86 0.39 -24.27 -3.14
C ALA A 86 -0.37 -23.22 -2.34
N VAL A 87 -1.14 -23.70 -1.34
CA VAL A 87 -1.86 -22.86 -0.37
C VAL A 87 -1.24 -23.05 1.00
N TYR A 88 -0.98 -21.96 1.70
CA TYR A 88 -0.40 -21.92 3.05
C TYR A 88 -1.36 -21.23 3.99
N VAL A 89 -1.77 -21.89 5.06
CA VAL A 89 -2.77 -21.37 6.02
C VAL A 89 -2.07 -21.04 7.33
N ILE A 90 -2.30 -19.83 7.85
CA ILE A 90 -1.73 -19.41 9.15
C ILE A 90 -2.14 -20.38 10.28
N PRO A 91 -1.20 -20.84 11.13
CA PRO A 91 -1.55 -21.62 12.31
C PRO A 91 -2.26 -20.76 13.38
N PRO A 92 -3.08 -21.35 14.25
CA PRO A 92 -3.80 -20.61 15.28
C PRO A 92 -2.83 -19.94 16.26
N ASN A 93 -3.19 -18.74 16.74
CA ASN A 93 -2.41 -17.95 17.70
C ASN A 93 -0.98 -17.61 17.24
N HIS A 94 -0.77 -17.40 15.95
CA HIS A 94 0.49 -16.89 15.42
C HIS A 94 0.24 -15.65 14.57
N ASP A 95 1.28 -14.85 14.46
CA ASP A 95 1.46 -13.83 13.44
C ASP A 95 2.30 -14.44 12.30
N LEU A 96 1.99 -14.11 11.05
CA LEU A 96 2.66 -14.65 9.87
C LEU A 96 3.18 -13.52 8.99
N THR A 97 4.44 -13.60 8.59
CA THR A 97 5.09 -12.65 7.69
C THR A 97 5.85 -13.37 6.57
N LEU A 98 6.14 -12.66 5.48
CA LEU A 98 6.97 -13.12 4.38
C LEU A 98 8.23 -12.25 4.27
N SER A 99 9.38 -12.90 4.12
CA SER A 99 10.66 -12.23 3.85
C SER A 99 11.56 -13.13 3.01
N ALA A 100 12.13 -12.58 1.94
CA ALA A 100 12.90 -13.30 0.93
C ALA A 100 12.20 -14.57 0.38
N GLY A 101 10.87 -14.51 0.20
CA GLY A 101 10.07 -15.68 -0.21
C GLY A 101 9.92 -16.79 0.83
N VAL A 102 10.28 -16.50 2.09
CA VAL A 102 10.21 -17.42 3.24
C VAL A 102 9.17 -16.94 4.25
N LEU A 103 8.31 -17.86 4.69
CA LEU A 103 7.30 -17.62 5.72
C LEU A 103 7.94 -17.69 7.11
N HIS A 104 7.61 -16.70 7.94
CA HIS A 104 8.05 -16.59 9.32
C HIS A 104 6.87 -16.44 10.27
N LEU A 105 6.91 -17.18 11.37
CA LEU A 105 5.92 -17.21 12.44
C LEU A 105 6.47 -16.50 13.68
N ALA A 106 5.61 -15.70 14.29
CA ALA A 106 5.88 -15.08 15.58
C ALA A 106 4.70 -15.27 16.54
N PRO A 107 4.94 -15.28 17.86
CA PRO A 107 3.86 -15.13 18.82
C PRO A 107 3.19 -13.74 18.62
N PRO A 108 1.85 -13.65 18.73
CA PRO A 108 1.16 -12.39 18.48
C PRO A 108 1.57 -11.30 19.46
N ALA A 109 1.96 -10.14 18.93
CA ALA A 109 2.45 -9.02 19.74
C ALA A 109 1.37 -8.39 20.62
N GLN A 110 0.09 -8.51 20.23
CA GLN A 110 -1.04 -7.89 20.92
C GLN A 110 -2.06 -8.90 21.50
N PRO A 111 -2.82 -8.51 22.54
CA PRO A 111 -3.96 -9.29 23.02
C PRO A 111 -5.02 -9.52 21.94
N ARG A 112 -5.81 -10.59 22.07
CA ARG A 112 -6.93 -10.87 21.15
C ARG A 112 -7.90 -9.69 21.10
N GLY A 113 -8.44 -9.41 19.91
CA GLY A 113 -9.33 -8.27 19.65
C GLY A 113 -8.62 -7.01 19.13
N PHE A 114 -7.30 -6.88 19.36
CA PHE A 114 -6.47 -5.80 18.81
C PHE A 114 -5.49 -6.29 17.73
N ARG A 115 -5.47 -7.59 17.46
CA ARG A 115 -4.58 -8.19 16.46
C ARG A 115 -5.04 -7.83 15.05
N LEU A 116 -4.09 -7.49 14.19
CA LEU A 116 -4.30 -7.21 12.76
C LEU A 116 -3.39 -8.11 11.91
N PRO A 117 -3.55 -9.45 11.98
CA PRO A 117 -2.66 -10.39 11.30
C PRO A 117 -2.73 -10.29 9.76
N ILE A 118 -3.86 -9.86 9.20
CA ILE A 118 -3.98 -9.68 7.74
C ILE A 118 -3.14 -8.47 7.32
N ASP A 119 -3.27 -7.34 8.03
CA ASP A 119 -2.44 -6.15 7.80
C ASP A 119 -0.95 -6.45 7.92
N LEU A 120 -0.57 -7.27 8.91
CA LEU A 120 0.82 -7.68 9.13
C LEU A 120 1.37 -8.49 7.94
N LEU A 121 0.65 -9.53 7.51
CA LEU A 121 1.06 -10.34 6.36
C LEU A 121 1.18 -9.47 5.11
N PHE A 122 0.14 -8.68 4.80
CA PHE A 122 0.10 -7.86 3.58
C PHE A 122 1.20 -6.79 3.58
N SER A 123 1.50 -6.20 4.73
CA SER A 123 2.61 -5.24 4.87
C SER A 123 3.96 -5.90 4.63
N SER A 124 4.16 -7.14 5.10
CA SER A 124 5.38 -7.90 4.80
C SER A 124 5.45 -8.32 3.32
N LEU A 125 4.31 -8.70 2.73
CA LEU A 125 4.20 -9.04 1.31
C LEU A 125 4.58 -7.86 0.42
N ALA A 126 4.09 -6.66 0.75
CA ALA A 126 4.42 -5.42 0.06
C ALA A 126 5.94 -5.15 0.09
N ARG A 127 6.58 -5.33 1.24
CA ARG A 127 8.03 -5.15 1.42
C ARG A 127 8.84 -6.22 0.66
N ASP A 128 8.39 -7.46 0.66
CA ASP A 128 9.10 -8.59 0.03
C ASP A 128 8.98 -8.58 -1.49
N GLN A 129 7.77 -8.37 -2.01
CA GLN A 129 7.47 -8.60 -3.43
C GLN A 129 7.19 -7.32 -4.23
N GLY A 130 7.11 -6.16 -3.58
CA GLY A 130 6.93 -4.88 -4.25
C GLY A 130 5.68 -4.87 -5.15
N ASP A 131 5.89 -4.58 -6.43
CA ASP A 131 4.83 -4.52 -7.46
C ASP A 131 4.27 -5.89 -7.86
N ARG A 132 4.94 -6.97 -7.45
CA ARG A 132 4.46 -8.35 -7.58
C ARG A 132 3.55 -8.76 -6.42
N ALA A 133 3.51 -8.01 -5.31
CA ALA A 133 2.63 -8.32 -4.19
C ALA A 133 1.15 -8.28 -4.62
N VAL A 134 0.35 -9.25 -4.17
CA VAL A 134 -1.09 -9.28 -4.39
C VAL A 134 -1.81 -9.49 -3.07
N GLY A 135 -2.74 -8.60 -2.73
CA GLY A 135 -3.56 -8.71 -1.52
C GLY A 135 -5.03 -8.79 -1.87
N VAL A 136 -5.76 -9.71 -1.22
CA VAL A 136 -7.19 -9.90 -1.39
C VAL A 136 -7.88 -9.86 -0.04
N VAL A 137 -8.78 -8.90 0.16
CA VAL A 137 -9.67 -8.86 1.33
C VAL A 137 -11.02 -9.50 0.97
N LEU A 138 -11.38 -10.54 1.71
CA LEU A 138 -12.66 -11.24 1.59
C LEU A 138 -13.58 -10.93 2.77
N SER A 139 -14.74 -11.60 2.84
CA SER A 139 -15.73 -11.46 3.92
C SER A 139 -15.08 -11.46 5.31
N GLY A 140 -15.48 -10.48 6.13
CA GLY A 140 -14.93 -10.28 7.46
C GLY A 140 -15.53 -9.09 8.21
N MET A 141 -15.24 -9.02 9.51
CA MET A 141 -15.58 -7.88 10.37
C MET A 141 -14.37 -6.97 10.61
N GLY A 142 -14.62 -5.68 10.82
CA GLY A 142 -13.59 -4.71 11.21
C GLY A 142 -12.86 -4.11 10.01
N SER A 143 -11.57 -3.82 10.16
CA SER A 143 -10.74 -3.17 9.12
C SER A 143 -9.42 -3.88 8.83
N ASP A 144 -9.17 -5.04 9.45
CA ASP A 144 -7.93 -5.83 9.28
C ASP A 144 -7.76 -6.25 7.80
N GLY A 145 -6.67 -5.82 7.20
CA GLY A 145 -6.37 -5.94 5.76
C GLY A 145 -6.38 -4.58 5.04
N THR A 146 -6.99 -3.54 5.60
CA THR A 146 -7.05 -2.21 4.97
C THR A 146 -5.67 -1.54 4.91
N LEU A 147 -4.93 -1.54 6.02
CA LEU A 147 -3.58 -0.94 6.10
C LEU A 147 -2.58 -1.77 5.27
N GLY A 148 -2.77 -3.08 5.25
CA GLY A 148 -2.00 -4.02 4.45
C GLY A 148 -2.20 -3.82 2.95
N LEU A 149 -3.45 -3.69 2.47
CA LEU A 149 -3.72 -3.36 1.07
C LEU A 149 -3.18 -1.98 0.72
N GLN A 150 -3.29 -1.01 1.62
CA GLN A 150 -2.63 0.28 1.48
C GLN A 150 -1.12 0.13 1.26
N ALA A 151 -0.44 -0.69 2.07
CA ALA A 151 0.98 -0.98 1.91
C ALA A 151 1.28 -1.62 0.54
N ILE A 152 0.52 -2.65 0.13
CA ILE A 152 0.67 -3.31 -1.18
C ILE A 152 0.50 -2.31 -2.33
N LYS A 153 -0.57 -1.51 -2.29
CA LYS A 153 -0.85 -0.48 -3.31
C LYS A 153 0.26 0.56 -3.38
N SER A 154 0.82 0.94 -2.23
CA SER A 154 1.95 1.86 -2.15
C SER A 154 3.26 1.28 -2.66
N GLN A 155 3.32 0.01 -3.06
CA GLN A 155 4.48 -0.57 -3.74
C GLN A 155 4.18 -0.91 -5.21
N GLY A 156 3.01 -0.50 -5.71
CA GLY A 156 2.51 -0.83 -7.06
C GLY A 156 1.86 -2.22 -7.15
N GLY A 157 1.81 -2.96 -6.03
CA GLY A 157 1.17 -4.27 -5.97
C GLY A 157 -0.33 -4.22 -6.24
N LEU A 158 -0.93 -5.37 -6.56
CA LEU A 158 -2.33 -5.49 -6.92
C LEU A 158 -3.20 -5.70 -5.68
N THR A 159 -4.25 -4.90 -5.52
CA THR A 159 -5.17 -5.01 -4.39
C THR A 159 -6.60 -5.29 -4.84
N LEU A 160 -7.21 -6.32 -4.25
CA LEU A 160 -8.57 -6.72 -4.56
C LEU A 160 -9.42 -6.83 -3.29
N ALA A 161 -10.72 -6.62 -3.44
CA ALA A 161 -11.68 -6.91 -2.39
C ALA A 161 -12.90 -7.65 -2.93
N GLN A 162 -13.48 -8.51 -2.10
CA GLN A 162 -14.80 -9.09 -2.37
C GLN A 162 -15.86 -7.97 -2.46
N SER A 163 -16.78 -8.08 -3.42
CA SER A 163 -17.98 -7.22 -3.49
C SER A 163 -18.76 -7.29 -2.18
N PRO A 164 -19.02 -6.15 -1.51
CA PRO A 164 -19.75 -6.10 -0.25
C PRO A 164 -21.10 -6.82 -0.28
N GLU A 165 -21.79 -6.79 -1.43
CA GLU A 165 -23.10 -7.41 -1.65
C GLU A 165 -23.03 -8.94 -1.61
N SER A 166 -21.88 -9.53 -1.94
CA SER A 166 -21.64 -10.97 -1.90
C SER A 166 -21.06 -11.45 -0.56
N ALA A 167 -20.61 -10.53 0.30
CA ALA A 167 -19.93 -10.84 1.54
C ALA A 167 -20.94 -11.18 2.65
N GLN A 168 -20.70 -12.27 3.40
CA GLN A 168 -21.53 -12.60 4.56
C GLN A 168 -21.36 -11.54 5.66
N PHE A 169 -20.14 -11.01 5.81
CA PHE A 169 -19.83 -9.85 6.62
C PHE A 169 -19.02 -8.88 5.78
N ASP A 170 -19.55 -7.68 5.61
CA ASP A 170 -19.11 -6.74 4.57
C ASP A 170 -18.25 -5.58 5.10
N SER A 171 -18.16 -5.40 6.42
CA SER A 171 -17.45 -4.25 7.00
C SER A 171 -15.96 -4.22 6.65
N MET A 172 -15.29 -5.37 6.59
CA MET A 172 -13.87 -5.45 6.21
C MET A 172 -13.63 -5.10 4.73
N PRO A 173 -14.33 -5.70 3.74
CA PRO A 173 -14.27 -5.23 2.36
C PRO A 173 -14.67 -3.75 2.19
N LYS A 174 -15.73 -3.29 2.85
CA LYS A 174 -16.17 -1.87 2.80
C LYS A 174 -15.09 -0.94 3.33
N SER A 175 -14.38 -1.32 4.40
CA SER A 175 -13.30 -0.52 4.98
C SER A 175 -12.16 -0.31 3.97
N ALA A 176 -11.72 -1.40 3.31
CA ALA A 176 -10.68 -1.33 2.28
C ALA A 176 -11.12 -0.51 1.05
N ILE A 177 -12.36 -0.69 0.58
CA ILE A 177 -12.90 0.07 -0.55
C ILE A 177 -13.00 1.56 -0.21
N ALA A 178 -13.56 1.89 0.96
CA ALA A 178 -13.68 3.28 1.41
C ALA A 178 -12.33 3.96 1.64
N ALA A 179 -11.29 3.20 1.97
CA ALA A 179 -9.92 3.69 2.07
C ALA A 179 -9.25 3.97 0.71
N GLY A 180 -9.92 3.67 -0.42
CA GLY A 180 -9.39 3.89 -1.77
C GLY A 180 -8.22 2.96 -2.14
N CYS A 181 -7.94 1.97 -1.30
CA CYS A 181 -6.78 1.08 -1.46
C CYS A 181 -7.08 -0.18 -2.28
N VAL A 182 -8.28 -0.32 -2.84
CA VAL A 182 -8.71 -1.46 -3.66
C VAL A 182 -8.72 -1.08 -5.14
N ASP A 183 -8.02 -1.84 -5.98
CA ASP A 183 -8.01 -1.64 -7.43
C ASP A 183 -9.18 -2.34 -8.11
N LEU A 184 -9.54 -3.55 -7.66
CA LEU A 184 -10.64 -4.33 -8.22
C LEU A 184 -11.58 -4.86 -7.13
N VAL A 185 -12.88 -4.70 -7.36
CA VAL A 185 -13.95 -5.28 -6.54
C VAL A 185 -14.70 -6.32 -7.37
N GLY A 186 -14.89 -7.53 -6.84
CA GLY A 186 -15.52 -8.61 -7.60
C GLY A 186 -16.02 -9.76 -6.74
N LEU A 187 -16.66 -10.76 -7.36
CA LEU A 187 -17.07 -11.98 -6.67
C LEU A 187 -15.83 -12.85 -6.38
N PRO A 188 -15.78 -13.59 -5.26
CA PRO A 188 -14.61 -14.40 -4.91
C PRO A 188 -14.16 -15.37 -6.02
N ALA A 189 -15.10 -15.91 -6.79
CA ALA A 189 -14.82 -16.81 -7.92
C ALA A 189 -14.15 -16.12 -9.13
N ASP A 190 -14.36 -14.81 -9.30
CA ASP A 190 -13.84 -14.06 -10.47
C ASP A 190 -12.44 -13.48 -10.19
N LEU A 191 -12.13 -13.20 -8.92
CA LEU A 191 -10.87 -12.56 -8.51
C LEU A 191 -9.60 -13.33 -8.97
N PRO A 192 -9.52 -14.68 -8.90
CA PRO A 192 -8.34 -15.40 -9.38
C PRO A 192 -8.04 -15.14 -10.86
N GLY A 193 -9.08 -15.08 -11.72
CA GLY A 193 -8.92 -14.81 -13.15
C GLY A 193 -8.29 -13.44 -13.41
N HIS A 194 -8.71 -12.42 -12.67
CA HIS A 194 -8.12 -11.09 -12.75
C HIS A 194 -6.66 -11.07 -12.30
N ILE A 195 -6.33 -11.79 -11.21
CA ILE A 195 -4.95 -11.87 -10.71
C ILE A 195 -4.03 -12.50 -11.76
N LEU A 196 -4.47 -13.57 -12.41
CA LEU A 196 -3.69 -14.26 -13.44
C LEU A 196 -3.46 -13.37 -14.67
N ARG A 197 -4.48 -12.65 -15.12
CA ARG A 197 -4.35 -11.72 -16.24
C ARG A 197 -3.27 -10.67 -15.96
N VAL A 198 -3.35 -10.02 -14.79
CA VAL A 198 -2.36 -9.01 -14.38
C VAL A 198 -0.97 -9.64 -14.19
N ALA A 199 -0.90 -10.86 -13.67
CA ALA A 199 0.37 -11.55 -13.51
C ALA A 199 1.04 -11.88 -14.85
N ALA A 200 0.26 -12.34 -15.83
CA ALA A 200 0.74 -12.61 -17.18
C ALA A 200 1.20 -11.32 -17.87
N GLU A 201 0.45 -10.22 -17.74
CA GLU A 201 0.82 -8.91 -18.29
C GLU A 201 2.11 -8.36 -17.68
N GLN A 202 2.31 -8.48 -16.36
CA GLN A 202 3.55 -8.05 -15.71
C GLN A 202 4.75 -8.92 -16.12
N GLN A 203 4.54 -10.22 -16.29
CA GLN A 203 5.58 -11.12 -16.78
C GLN A 203 5.95 -10.81 -18.24
N ALA A 204 4.96 -10.53 -19.10
CA ALA A 204 5.17 -10.11 -20.47
C ALA A 204 5.85 -8.73 -20.57
N ALA A 205 5.50 -7.78 -19.71
CA ALA A 205 6.12 -6.45 -19.66
C ALA A 205 7.58 -6.50 -19.20
N GLY A 206 7.97 -7.46 -18.35
CA GLY A 206 9.36 -7.70 -17.96
C GLY A 206 10.18 -8.48 -19.00
N LEU A 207 9.53 -9.08 -20.00
CA LEU A 207 10.14 -9.93 -21.02
C LEU A 207 10.19 -9.32 -22.42
N LEU A 208 9.61 -8.13 -22.64
CA LEU A 208 9.35 -7.52 -23.96
C LEU A 208 10.13 -8.15 -25.14
N PRO A 209 9.51 -9.07 -25.90
CA PRO A 209 9.69 -9.09 -27.33
C PRO A 209 8.83 -7.96 -27.92
N GLU A 210 9.36 -7.26 -28.91
CA GLU A 210 8.61 -6.35 -29.78
C GLU A 210 7.34 -7.07 -30.30
N GLY A 211 6.15 -6.70 -29.81
CA GLY A 211 4.91 -7.36 -30.24
C GLY A 211 3.68 -7.26 -29.33
N SER A 212 3.53 -6.22 -28.50
CA SER A 212 2.16 -5.80 -28.13
C SER A 212 1.45 -5.34 -29.40
N ASP A 213 0.14 -5.60 -29.56
CA ASP A 213 -0.66 -4.98 -30.64
C ASP A 213 -0.28 -3.50 -30.72
N GLU A 214 0.33 -3.07 -31.84
CA GLU A 214 0.88 -1.71 -31.99
C GLU A 214 -0.16 -0.65 -31.63
N ASN A 215 -1.44 -0.95 -31.92
CA ASN A 215 -2.58 -0.11 -31.60
C ASN A 215 -2.83 0.09 -30.10
N ASP A 216 -2.58 -0.91 -29.25
CA ASP A 216 -2.85 -0.79 -27.81
C ASP A 216 -1.73 -0.04 -27.09
N ALA A 217 -0.47 -0.30 -27.47
CA ALA A 217 0.69 0.47 -27.02
C ALA A 217 0.60 1.94 -27.47
N GLN A 218 0.18 2.18 -28.72
CA GLN A 218 -0.06 3.52 -29.24
C GLN A 218 -1.21 4.22 -28.49
N GLY A 219 -2.31 3.51 -28.18
CA GLY A 219 -3.42 4.05 -27.41
C GLY A 219 -3.00 4.47 -26.00
N LEU A 220 -2.19 3.65 -25.32
CA LEU A 220 -1.62 4.00 -24.01
C LEU A 220 -0.75 5.26 -24.09
N TYR A 221 0.13 5.35 -25.08
CA TYR A 221 0.98 6.54 -25.28
C TYR A 221 0.14 7.80 -25.53
N SER A 222 -0.90 7.70 -26.36
CA SER A 222 -1.84 8.80 -26.62
C SER A 222 -2.57 9.25 -25.35
N ILE A 223 -3.00 8.32 -24.49
CA ILE A 223 -3.64 8.64 -23.21
C ILE A 223 -2.66 9.39 -22.29
N LEU A 224 -1.42 8.91 -22.17
CA LEU A 224 -0.39 9.58 -21.36
C LEU A 224 -0.07 10.97 -21.89
N HIS A 225 -0.01 11.14 -23.21
CA HIS A 225 0.18 12.44 -23.84
C HIS A 225 -1.00 13.39 -23.58
N LEU A 226 -2.24 12.92 -23.63
CA LEU A 226 -3.42 13.73 -23.26
C LEU A 226 -3.37 14.16 -21.79
N LEU A 227 -2.96 13.26 -20.89
CA LEU A 227 -2.75 13.58 -19.47
C LEU A 227 -1.67 14.65 -19.30
N HIS A 228 -0.52 14.48 -19.94
CA HIS A 228 0.59 15.44 -19.88
C HIS A 228 0.17 16.81 -20.41
N GLN A 229 -0.55 16.89 -21.53
CA GLN A 229 -1.07 18.15 -22.05
C GLN A 229 -2.04 18.84 -21.10
N ARG A 230 -2.85 18.06 -20.36
CA ARG A 230 -3.86 18.58 -19.42
C ARG A 230 -3.25 19.00 -18.09
N SER A 231 -2.38 18.18 -17.50
CA SER A 231 -1.85 18.34 -16.15
C SER A 231 -0.49 19.03 -16.11
N ARG A 232 0.26 19.02 -17.23
CA ARG A 232 1.68 19.40 -17.37
C ARG A 232 2.67 18.50 -16.65
N HIS A 233 2.19 17.54 -15.86
CA HIS A 233 3.02 16.60 -15.12
C HIS A 233 3.44 15.46 -16.03
N ASP A 234 4.71 15.09 -15.99
CA ASP A 234 5.22 13.94 -16.73
C ASP A 234 5.06 12.67 -15.89
N LEU A 235 4.33 11.70 -16.44
CA LEU A 235 4.09 10.39 -15.82
C LEU A 235 4.89 9.28 -16.51
N SER A 236 5.78 9.61 -17.44
CA SER A 236 6.52 8.63 -18.25
C SER A 236 7.43 7.74 -17.41
N ASP A 237 7.91 8.24 -16.27
CA ASP A 237 8.76 7.50 -15.33
C ASP A 237 7.97 6.63 -14.33
N TYR A 238 6.63 6.69 -14.35
CA TYR A 238 5.81 5.77 -13.53
C TYR A 238 5.86 4.36 -14.10
N LYS A 239 5.84 3.35 -13.21
CA LYS A 239 5.81 1.94 -13.60
C LYS A 239 4.68 1.66 -14.61
N PRO A 240 4.98 1.16 -15.82
CA PRO A 240 3.97 0.93 -16.86
C PRO A 240 2.81 0.03 -16.43
N SER A 241 3.10 -0.98 -15.61
CA SER A 241 2.09 -1.90 -15.04
C SER A 241 1.08 -1.17 -14.15
N THR A 242 1.53 -0.19 -13.37
CA THR A 242 0.68 0.63 -12.50
C THR A 242 -0.20 1.57 -13.33
N LEU A 243 0.37 2.21 -14.36
CA LEU A 243 -0.37 3.09 -15.26
C LEU A 243 -1.47 2.33 -16.01
N ARG A 244 -1.14 1.18 -16.61
CA ARG A 244 -2.09 0.33 -17.34
C ARG A 244 -3.27 -0.07 -16.46
N ARG A 245 -3.01 -0.62 -15.27
CA ARG A 245 -4.06 -1.05 -14.35
C ARG A 245 -5.02 0.08 -13.96
N ARG A 246 -4.49 1.28 -13.73
CA ARG A 246 -5.29 2.46 -13.38
C ARG A 246 -6.13 2.96 -14.54
N ILE A 247 -5.58 2.93 -15.75
CA ILE A 247 -6.32 3.22 -16.99
C ILE A 247 -7.44 2.21 -17.18
N GLU A 248 -7.15 0.91 -17.12
CA GLU A 248 -8.14 -0.17 -17.25
C GLU A 248 -9.26 -0.07 -16.22
N ARG A 249 -8.95 0.34 -14.99
CA ARG A 249 -9.95 0.57 -13.95
C ARG A 249 -10.92 1.68 -14.35
N ARG A 250 -10.42 2.81 -14.85
CA ARG A 250 -11.25 3.91 -15.36
C ARG A 250 -12.03 3.51 -16.61
N MET A 251 -11.43 2.73 -17.51
CA MET A 251 -12.10 2.16 -18.67
C MET A 251 -13.29 1.28 -18.26
N SER A 252 -13.10 0.44 -17.24
CA SER A 252 -14.12 -0.46 -16.73
C SER A 252 -15.32 0.28 -16.14
N VAL A 253 -15.10 1.43 -15.48
CA VAL A 253 -16.18 2.31 -14.99
C VAL A 253 -17.09 2.78 -16.13
N HIS A 254 -16.53 2.96 -17.33
CA HIS A 254 -17.25 3.40 -18.52
C HIS A 254 -17.62 2.25 -19.48
N GLY A 255 -17.33 0.99 -19.11
CA GLY A 255 -17.59 -0.18 -19.95
C GLY A 255 -16.78 -0.23 -21.25
N LEU A 256 -15.59 0.39 -21.28
CA LEU A 256 -14.74 0.49 -22.47
C LEU A 256 -13.71 -0.64 -22.49
N ALA A 257 -13.55 -1.29 -23.64
CA ALA A 257 -12.73 -2.49 -23.79
C ALA A 257 -11.37 -2.26 -24.47
N SER A 258 -11.04 -1.04 -24.92
CA SER A 258 -9.76 -0.75 -25.58
C SER A 258 -9.22 0.64 -25.26
N ASN A 259 -7.89 0.79 -25.27
CA ASN A 259 -7.23 2.06 -25.06
C ASN A 259 -7.63 3.11 -26.12
N ALA A 260 -7.82 2.71 -27.37
CA ALA A 260 -8.28 3.61 -28.43
C ALA A 260 -9.69 4.16 -28.17
N ALA A 261 -10.62 3.33 -27.69
CA ALA A 261 -11.96 3.79 -27.34
C ALA A 261 -11.93 4.75 -26.15
N TYR A 262 -11.07 4.47 -25.17
CA TYR A 262 -10.88 5.34 -24.02
C TYR A 262 -10.20 6.67 -24.37
N GLU A 263 -9.19 6.65 -25.24
CA GLU A 263 -8.57 7.87 -25.77
C GLU A 263 -9.61 8.78 -26.44
N ALA A 264 -10.45 8.21 -27.32
CA ALA A 264 -11.52 8.96 -27.99
C ALA A 264 -12.54 9.54 -27.00
N PHE A 265 -12.85 8.80 -25.92
CA PHE A 265 -13.69 9.26 -24.83
C PHE A 265 -13.05 10.41 -24.05
N LEU A 266 -11.76 10.31 -23.69
CA LEU A 266 -11.02 11.33 -22.95
C LEU A 266 -10.96 12.67 -23.72
N ARG A 267 -10.77 12.62 -25.04
CA ARG A 267 -10.78 13.84 -25.89
C ARG A 267 -12.08 14.63 -25.83
N GLN A 268 -13.20 13.94 -25.59
CA GLN A 268 -14.53 14.55 -25.50
C GLN A 268 -14.93 14.88 -24.05
N ASN A 269 -14.20 14.37 -23.05
CA ASN A 269 -14.55 14.47 -21.64
C ASN A 269 -13.36 14.95 -20.79
N PRO A 270 -13.09 16.27 -20.74
CA PRO A 270 -11.97 16.81 -19.95
C PRO A 270 -12.05 16.50 -18.45
N GLN A 271 -13.26 16.33 -17.92
CA GLN A 271 -13.45 15.93 -16.52
C GLN A 271 -12.93 14.51 -16.25
N GLU A 272 -13.04 13.60 -17.23
CA GLU A 272 -12.48 12.26 -17.09
C GLU A 272 -10.94 12.30 -17.08
N LEU A 273 -10.32 13.19 -17.85
CA LEU A 273 -8.86 13.40 -17.77
C LEU A 273 -8.43 13.84 -16.38
N ASP A 274 -9.18 14.76 -15.75
CA ASP A 274 -8.89 15.22 -14.39
C ASP A 274 -9.06 14.07 -13.36
N LEU A 275 -10.07 13.21 -13.53
CA LEU A 275 -10.28 12.03 -12.69
C LEU A 275 -9.22 10.94 -12.91
N LEU A 276 -8.83 10.71 -14.16
CA LEU A 276 -7.76 9.77 -14.50
C LEU A 276 -6.43 10.25 -13.93
N PHE A 277 -6.12 11.55 -14.01
CA PHE A 277 -4.93 12.11 -13.38
C PHE A 277 -4.94 11.88 -11.87
N LYS A 278 -6.06 12.14 -11.19
CA LYS A 278 -6.22 11.86 -9.75
C LYS A 278 -6.01 10.38 -9.42
N GLU A 279 -6.51 9.47 -10.26
CA GLU A 279 -6.32 8.03 -10.09
C GLU A 279 -4.84 7.61 -10.14
N MET A 280 -4.00 8.34 -10.88
CA MET A 280 -2.56 8.10 -10.96
C MET A 280 -1.82 8.44 -9.66
N LEU A 281 -2.35 9.37 -8.85
CA LEU A 281 -1.71 9.81 -7.62
C LEU A 281 -2.04 8.83 -6.49
N ILE A 282 -1.03 8.09 -6.03
CA ILE A 282 -1.16 7.13 -4.92
C ILE A 282 -1.09 7.89 -3.59
N GLY A 283 -2.23 8.32 -3.07
CA GLY A 283 -2.33 9.09 -1.82
C GLY A 283 -2.29 8.29 -0.52
N VAL A 284 -1.74 7.07 -0.51
CA VAL A 284 -1.81 6.20 0.68
C VAL A 284 -0.80 6.65 1.75
N THR A 285 -1.32 7.01 2.93
CA THR A 285 -0.52 7.46 4.08
C THR A 285 -1.23 7.13 5.40
N SER A 286 -0.49 7.15 6.51
CA SER A 286 -0.98 6.96 7.87
C SER A 286 -0.06 7.67 8.87
N PHE A 287 -0.57 7.96 10.07
CA PHE A 287 0.26 8.56 11.11
C PHE A 287 1.34 7.57 11.57
N PHE A 288 2.54 8.11 11.82
CA PHE A 288 3.69 7.34 12.31
C PHE A 288 4.01 6.08 11.49
N ARG A 289 3.71 6.10 10.18
CA ARG A 289 4.08 5.04 9.23
C ARG A 289 5.56 4.68 9.38
N ASP A 290 5.88 3.39 9.40
CA ASP A 290 7.19 2.81 9.77
C ASP A 290 7.69 3.33 11.15
N PRO A 291 7.14 2.83 12.27
CA PRO A 291 7.39 3.36 13.61
C PRO A 291 8.86 3.45 14.02
N GLU A 292 9.68 2.51 13.54
CA GLU A 292 11.13 2.44 13.78
C GLU A 292 11.85 3.72 13.32
N VAL A 293 11.45 4.27 12.16
CA VAL A 293 12.02 5.52 11.61
C VAL A 293 11.72 6.71 12.53
N TRP A 294 10.50 6.78 13.06
CA TRP A 294 10.10 7.84 13.98
C TRP A 294 10.80 7.72 15.34
N GLN A 295 11.06 6.50 15.79
CA GLN A 295 11.81 6.26 17.02
C GLN A 295 13.27 6.72 16.86
N GLU A 296 13.94 6.35 15.77
CA GLU A 296 15.31 6.81 15.48
C GLU A 296 15.37 8.34 15.34
N LEU A 297 14.39 8.94 14.66
CA LEU A 297 14.28 10.39 14.54
C LEU A 297 14.16 11.07 15.92
N LYS A 298 13.34 10.51 16.81
CA LYS A 298 13.13 11.01 18.18
C LYS A 298 14.38 10.88 19.04
N GLU A 299 15.03 9.73 19.03
CA GLU A 299 16.08 9.37 19.98
C GLU A 299 17.47 9.84 19.54
N ALA A 300 17.77 9.82 18.24
CA ALA A 300 19.12 10.06 17.73
C ALA A 300 19.25 11.35 16.91
N VAL A 301 18.30 11.62 16.01
CA VAL A 301 18.47 12.67 14.99
C VAL A 301 18.06 14.06 15.52
N LEU A 302 16.83 14.22 16.01
CA LEU A 302 16.32 15.51 16.46
C LEU A 302 17.12 16.10 17.64
N PRO A 303 17.53 15.33 18.67
CA PRO A 303 18.37 15.86 19.74
C PRO A 303 19.67 16.48 19.23
N VAL A 304 20.32 15.82 18.25
CA VAL A 304 21.57 16.31 17.64
C VAL A 304 21.33 17.57 16.80
N LEU A 305 20.25 17.62 16.01
CA LEU A 305 19.90 18.81 15.23
C LEU A 305 19.59 20.01 16.13
N LEU A 306 18.86 19.78 17.22
CA LEU A 306 18.53 20.83 18.19
C LEU A 306 19.79 21.34 18.90
N ALA A 307 20.74 20.49 19.25
CA ALA A 307 21.99 20.91 19.90
C ALA A 307 22.88 21.80 19.02
N ARG A 308 22.80 21.69 17.69
CA ARG A 308 23.68 22.43 16.75
C ARG A 308 23.29 23.89 16.55
N GLY A 309 22.01 24.22 16.64
CA GLY A 309 21.56 25.59 16.38
C GLY A 309 21.84 26.54 17.55
N ALA A 310 21.78 27.85 17.30
CA ALA A 310 21.80 28.86 18.35
C ALA A 310 20.46 28.90 19.12
N GLU A 311 20.46 29.48 20.31
CA GLU A 311 19.22 29.74 21.06
C GLU A 311 18.21 30.53 20.20
N GLY A 312 16.93 30.13 20.22
CA GLY A 312 15.88 30.73 19.38
C GLY A 312 15.96 30.42 17.89
N SER A 313 16.92 29.59 17.43
CA SER A 313 16.97 29.18 16.02
C SER A 313 15.76 28.34 15.61
N ARG A 314 15.43 28.45 14.32
CA ARG A 314 14.31 27.75 13.69
C ARG A 314 14.82 26.68 12.74
N LEU A 315 14.49 25.42 13.04
CA LEU A 315 14.73 24.32 12.12
C LEU A 315 13.78 24.42 10.92
N ARG A 316 14.27 23.99 9.75
CA ARG A 316 13.49 23.94 8.51
C ARG A 316 13.48 22.51 8.02
N ALA A 317 12.30 21.91 7.98
CA ALA A 317 12.10 20.57 7.44
C ALA A 317 11.25 20.62 6.19
N TRP A 318 11.46 19.69 5.26
CA TRP A 318 10.58 19.50 4.11
C TRP A 318 10.09 18.06 4.06
N VAL A 319 8.77 17.87 4.05
CA VAL A 319 8.10 16.60 3.79
C VAL A 319 7.59 16.63 2.35
N VAL A 320 8.21 15.83 1.49
CA VAL A 320 7.89 15.71 0.06
C VAL A 320 6.92 14.56 -0.16
N GLY A 321 5.84 14.79 -0.91
CA GLY A 321 4.78 13.80 -1.08
C GLY A 321 3.95 13.62 0.19
N CYS A 322 3.51 14.73 0.81
CA CYS A 322 2.89 14.69 2.12
C CYS A 322 1.48 14.06 2.15
N SER A 323 0.89 13.78 0.98
CA SER A 323 -0.49 13.32 0.81
C SER A 323 -1.45 14.16 1.70
N THR A 324 -2.27 13.50 2.51
CA THR A 324 -3.25 14.09 3.41
C THR A 324 -2.68 14.62 4.73
N GLY A 325 -1.35 14.73 4.85
CA GLY A 325 -0.65 15.49 5.90
C GLY A 325 -0.18 14.68 7.11
N GLU A 326 -0.51 13.39 7.19
CA GLU A 326 -0.19 12.53 8.33
C GLU A 326 1.31 12.52 8.66
N GLU A 327 2.19 12.39 7.66
CA GLU A 327 3.64 12.41 7.86
C GLU A 327 4.14 13.78 8.39
N ALA A 328 3.66 14.87 7.81
CA ALA A 328 4.04 16.22 8.24
C ALA A 328 3.62 16.51 9.68
N TYR A 329 2.45 16.04 10.07
CA TYR A 329 1.97 16.17 11.44
C TYR A 329 2.64 15.21 12.40
N SER A 330 2.99 13.99 11.99
CA SER A 330 3.84 13.09 12.78
C SER A 330 5.18 13.75 13.11
N LEU A 331 5.85 14.37 12.13
CA LEU A 331 7.09 15.11 12.36
C LEU A 331 6.89 16.26 13.37
N ALA A 332 5.81 17.03 13.23
CA ALA A 332 5.49 18.11 14.15
C ALA A 332 5.27 17.60 15.59
N MET A 333 4.54 16.50 15.75
CA MET A 333 4.29 15.86 17.05
C MET A 333 5.59 15.35 17.69
N VAL A 334 6.43 14.61 16.95
CA VAL A 334 7.73 14.13 17.45
C VAL A 334 8.63 15.29 17.86
N PHE A 335 8.70 16.35 17.06
CA PHE A 335 9.46 17.55 17.42
C PHE A 335 9.01 18.13 18.76
N ARG A 336 7.69 18.24 19.00
CA ARG A 336 7.13 18.75 20.27
C ARG A 336 7.43 17.85 21.45
N GLU A 337 7.46 16.54 21.25
CA GLU A 337 7.89 15.58 22.27
C GLU A 337 9.36 15.79 22.65
N VAL A 338 10.25 15.82 21.67
CA VAL A 338 11.70 15.99 21.90
C VAL A 338 12.02 17.31 22.58
N VAL A 339 11.40 18.43 22.15
CA VAL A 339 11.61 19.74 22.79
C VAL A 339 11.11 19.77 24.23
N ALA A 340 10.04 19.04 24.56
CA ALA A 340 9.54 18.94 25.93
C ALA A 340 10.45 18.11 26.84
N GLU A 341 11.15 17.11 26.28
CA GLU A 341 12.08 16.23 27.00
C GLU A 341 13.49 16.83 27.13
N LEU A 342 13.84 17.84 26.31
CA LEU A 342 15.16 18.46 26.28
C LEU A 342 15.11 19.94 26.72
N PRO A 343 15.39 20.27 28.00
CA PRO A 343 15.40 21.66 28.49
C PRO A 343 16.32 22.59 27.69
N ALA A 344 17.45 22.10 27.20
CA ALA A 344 18.38 22.87 26.37
C ALA A 344 17.81 23.26 24.99
N ALA A 345 16.73 22.61 24.55
CA ALA A 345 15.99 22.93 23.34
C ALA A 345 14.79 23.87 23.62
N ALA A 346 14.62 24.37 24.85
CA ALA A 346 13.60 25.34 25.18
C ALA A 346 13.73 26.58 24.26
N GLY A 347 12.62 27.00 23.66
CA GLY A 347 12.58 28.12 22.71
C GLY A 347 12.96 27.78 21.26
N ARG A 348 13.34 26.52 20.96
CA ARG A 348 13.50 26.08 19.56
C ARG A 348 12.16 25.93 18.87
N SER A 349 12.15 26.26 17.58
CA SER A 349 10.97 26.11 16.71
C SER A 349 11.34 25.37 15.44
N ILE A 350 10.31 24.89 14.72
CA ILE A 350 10.45 24.27 13.42
C ILE A 350 9.45 24.91 12.44
N GLN A 351 9.85 25.06 11.18
CA GLN A 351 8.93 25.21 10.05
C GLN A 351 9.02 23.93 9.23
N ILE A 352 7.90 23.24 9.10
CA ILE A 352 7.76 22.10 8.20
C ILE A 352 7.11 22.64 6.93
N PHE A 353 7.79 22.51 5.80
CA PHE A 353 7.20 22.64 4.48
C PHE A 353 6.66 21.26 4.12
N ALA A 354 5.39 21.15 3.77
CA ALA A 354 4.78 19.89 3.38
C ALA A 354 4.19 20.06 1.99
N SER A 355 4.62 19.25 1.04
CA SER A 355 4.22 19.44 -0.34
C SER A 355 3.79 18.17 -1.03
N ASP A 356 2.84 18.30 -1.95
CA ASP A 356 2.28 17.20 -2.72
C ASP A 356 1.77 17.71 -4.06
N LEU A 357 1.69 16.82 -5.05
CA LEU A 357 1.16 17.13 -6.36
C LEU A 357 -0.38 17.28 -6.32
N SER A 358 -1.02 16.54 -5.42
CA SER A 358 -2.48 16.48 -5.28
C SER A 358 -3.03 17.69 -4.51
N ALA A 359 -3.69 18.59 -5.24
CA ALA A 359 -4.40 19.72 -4.63
C ALA A 359 -5.47 19.28 -3.62
N ASP A 360 -6.16 18.16 -3.88
CA ASP A 360 -7.17 17.60 -2.99
C ASP A 360 -6.54 17.11 -1.68
N ALA A 361 -5.39 16.43 -1.76
CA ALA A 361 -4.67 15.95 -0.58
C ALA A 361 -4.14 17.12 0.26
N ILE A 362 -3.59 18.16 -0.39
CA ILE A 362 -3.18 19.41 0.27
C ILE A 362 -4.36 20.10 0.96
N SER A 363 -5.53 20.14 0.32
CA SER A 363 -6.75 20.71 0.92
C SER A 363 -7.18 19.93 2.17
N ALA A 364 -7.19 18.59 2.09
CA ALA A 364 -7.48 17.72 3.22
C ALA A 364 -6.47 17.91 4.38
N ALA A 365 -5.17 17.95 4.07
CA ALA A 365 -4.10 18.17 5.04
C ALA A 365 -4.24 19.51 5.76
N ARG A 366 -4.56 20.58 5.02
CA ARG A 366 -4.84 21.92 5.58
C ARG A 366 -6.05 21.92 6.50
N ASN A 367 -7.09 21.17 6.18
CA ASN A 367 -8.27 21.05 7.03
C ASN A 367 -7.95 20.36 8.37
N GLY A 368 -6.99 19.43 8.37
CA GLY A 368 -6.49 18.76 9.59
C GLY A 368 -7.55 17.92 10.29
N ARG A 369 -8.58 17.49 9.56
CA ARG A 369 -9.67 16.63 10.04
C ARG A 369 -9.37 15.21 9.62
N TYR A 370 -9.38 14.30 10.58
CA TYR A 370 -9.05 12.91 10.38
C TYR A 370 -10.16 12.01 10.92
N PRO A 371 -10.47 10.90 10.23
CA PRO A 371 -11.48 9.95 10.69
C PRO A 371 -11.05 9.24 11.99
N ALA A 372 -12.01 8.71 12.76
CA ALA A 372 -11.72 8.01 14.01
C ALA A 372 -10.69 6.86 13.90
N LYS A 373 -10.53 6.28 12.70
CA LYS A 373 -9.57 5.18 12.44
C LYS A 373 -8.11 5.54 12.73
N ILE A 374 -7.72 6.82 12.76
CA ILE A 374 -6.34 7.21 13.08
C ILE A 374 -5.92 6.83 14.51
N ALA A 375 -6.89 6.49 15.37
CA ALA A 375 -6.62 5.96 16.70
C ALA A 375 -5.86 4.62 16.68
N ALA A 376 -5.90 3.86 15.57
CA ALA A 376 -5.10 2.66 15.39
C ALA A 376 -3.64 2.95 15.00
N ASP A 377 -3.36 4.14 14.48
CA ASP A 377 -2.05 4.52 13.94
C ASP A 377 -1.08 5.04 15.02
N MET A 378 -1.57 5.37 16.22
CA MET A 378 -0.75 6.00 17.26
C MET A 378 -1.20 5.66 18.69
N ASP A 379 -0.28 5.85 19.63
CA ASP A 379 -0.56 5.68 21.05
C ASP A 379 -1.71 6.60 21.54
N PRO A 380 -2.65 6.10 22.37
CA PRO A 380 -3.77 6.90 22.88
C PRO A 380 -3.36 8.20 23.59
N ALA A 381 -2.19 8.25 24.24
CA ALA A 381 -1.69 9.45 24.89
C ALA A 381 -1.28 10.53 23.87
N ARG A 382 -0.74 10.15 22.70
CA ARG A 382 -0.48 11.10 21.60
C ARG A 382 -1.77 11.65 21.04
N LEU A 383 -2.74 10.77 20.78
CA LEU A 383 -4.05 11.16 20.26
C LEU A 383 -4.74 12.16 21.20
N ALA A 384 -4.79 11.86 22.50
CA ALA A 384 -5.38 12.74 23.52
C ALA A 384 -4.62 14.07 23.70
N ARG A 385 -3.32 14.10 23.38
CA ARG A 385 -2.45 15.27 23.56
C ARG A 385 -2.48 16.24 22.37
N PHE A 386 -2.64 15.74 21.15
CA PHE A 386 -2.45 16.52 19.92
C PHE A 386 -3.69 16.64 19.04
N PHE A 387 -4.80 16.03 19.44
CA PHE A 387 -6.06 16.09 18.73
C PHE A 387 -7.21 16.40 19.68
N SER A 388 -8.24 17.03 19.12
CA SER A 388 -9.53 17.22 19.76
C SER A 388 -10.60 16.40 19.03
N PRO A 389 -11.53 15.74 19.75
CA PRO A 389 -12.63 15.04 19.10
C PRO A 389 -13.54 16.04 18.37
N GLN A 390 -13.92 15.71 17.13
CA GLN A 390 -14.81 16.54 16.33
C GLN A 390 -15.70 15.67 15.43
N GLY A 391 -17.00 15.64 15.73
CA GLY A 391 -17.96 14.80 15.00
C GLY A 391 -17.65 13.32 15.20
N ASP A 392 -17.48 12.59 14.09
CA ASP A 392 -17.12 11.17 14.01
C ASP A 392 -15.60 10.94 13.87
N GLY A 393 -14.79 11.96 14.12
CA GLY A 393 -13.34 11.89 14.02
C GLY A 393 -12.61 12.87 14.93
N PHE A 394 -11.45 13.31 14.46
CA PHE A 394 -10.50 14.12 15.20
C PHE A 394 -10.08 15.34 14.40
N LEU A 395 -9.85 16.45 15.09
CA LEU A 395 -9.23 17.65 14.56
C LEU A 395 -7.87 17.83 15.21
N ILE A 396 -6.84 17.93 14.40
CA ILE A 396 -5.49 18.16 14.91
C ILE A 396 -5.34 19.56 15.51
N ASP A 397 -4.63 19.63 16.62
CA ASP A 397 -4.49 20.84 17.40
C ASP A 397 -3.85 21.98 16.61
N LYS A 398 -4.38 23.19 16.82
CA LYS A 398 -3.94 24.40 16.12
C LYS A 398 -2.43 24.65 16.27
N GLN A 399 -1.87 24.38 17.45
CA GLN A 399 -0.43 24.56 17.71
C GLN A 399 0.45 23.64 16.85
N ILE A 400 -0.02 22.43 16.53
CA ILE A 400 0.68 21.51 15.63
C ILE A 400 0.49 21.97 14.17
N ARG A 401 -0.71 22.42 13.81
CA ARG A 401 -1.02 22.94 12.46
C ARG A 401 -0.16 24.12 12.06
N GLU A 402 0.08 25.04 12.99
CA GLU A 402 0.88 26.24 12.75
C GLU A 402 2.37 25.95 12.49
N MET A 403 2.84 24.73 12.78
CA MET A 403 4.20 24.30 12.47
C MET A 403 4.36 23.90 10.99
N VAL A 404 3.26 23.66 10.27
CA VAL A 404 3.26 23.08 8.92
C VAL A 404 2.71 24.07 7.88
N LEU A 405 3.47 24.29 6.82
CA LEU A 405 3.07 25.05 5.64
C LEU A 405 2.84 24.08 4.48
N PHE A 406 1.57 23.89 4.11
CA PHE A 406 1.21 23.04 2.99
C PHE A 406 1.23 23.79 1.66
N ALA A 407 1.87 23.23 0.64
CA ALA A 407 1.92 23.77 -0.71
C ALA A 407 1.69 22.69 -1.76
N GLN A 408 0.94 23.00 -2.82
CA GLN A 408 0.99 22.17 -4.02
C GLN A 408 2.34 22.41 -4.70
N HIS A 409 3.07 21.34 -5.01
CA HIS A 409 4.43 21.41 -5.57
C HIS A 409 4.71 20.14 -6.37
N ASP A 410 5.27 20.32 -7.56
CA ASP A 410 5.82 19.25 -8.36
C ASP A 410 7.34 19.18 -8.13
N VAL A 411 7.81 18.09 -7.51
CA VAL A 411 9.23 17.91 -7.20
C VAL A 411 10.13 17.83 -8.45
N ILE A 412 9.56 17.51 -9.62
CA ILE A 412 10.27 17.40 -10.90
C ILE A 412 10.37 18.78 -11.57
N LEU A 413 9.28 19.56 -11.54
CA LEU A 413 9.17 20.81 -12.31
C LEU A 413 9.47 22.06 -11.49
N ASP A 414 9.09 22.08 -10.22
CA ASP A 414 9.18 23.26 -9.38
C ASP A 414 10.52 23.35 -8.65
N SER A 415 10.95 24.57 -8.35
CA SER A 415 12.19 24.80 -7.60
C SER A 415 12.10 24.21 -6.18
N PRO A 416 13.15 23.55 -5.66
CA PRO A 416 13.14 22.93 -4.34
C PRO A 416 13.21 23.98 -3.22
N PHE A 417 12.70 23.61 -2.03
CA PHE A 417 12.91 24.41 -0.83
C PHE A 417 14.39 24.33 -0.38
N THR A 418 15.05 25.48 -0.20
CA THR A 418 16.48 25.54 0.12
C THR A 418 16.75 25.82 1.60
N LYS A 419 17.97 25.50 2.06
CA LYS A 419 18.46 25.65 3.45
C LYS A 419 17.57 24.88 4.44
N LEU A 420 17.46 23.58 4.19
CA LEU A 420 16.75 22.63 5.04
C LEU A 420 17.74 21.98 6.01
N ASP A 421 17.26 21.74 7.23
CA ASP A 421 17.95 20.95 8.25
C ASP A 421 17.51 19.47 8.18
N LEU A 422 16.31 19.21 7.67
CA LEU A 422 15.73 17.87 7.54
C LEU A 422 14.92 17.76 6.24
N LEU A 423 15.05 16.62 5.54
CA LEU A 423 14.24 16.28 4.37
C LEU A 423 13.63 14.88 4.60
N CYS A 424 12.31 14.80 4.54
CA CYS A 424 11.56 13.55 4.55
C CYS A 424 11.02 13.33 3.13
N CYS A 425 11.53 12.31 2.45
CA CYS A 425 11.06 11.87 1.14
C CYS A 425 10.82 10.36 1.22
N ARG A 426 9.59 9.98 1.56
CA ARG A 426 9.23 8.60 1.89
C ARG A 426 8.08 8.14 1.00
N ASN A 427 8.15 6.90 0.52
CA ASN A 427 7.13 6.28 -0.31
C ASN A 427 6.71 7.09 -1.56
N LEU A 428 7.62 7.94 -2.08
CA LEU A 428 7.42 8.76 -3.28
C LEU A 428 8.19 8.23 -4.50
N MET A 429 9.44 7.82 -4.31
CA MET A 429 10.39 7.42 -5.37
C MET A 429 10.30 5.92 -5.75
N ILE A 430 9.12 5.33 -5.60
CA ILE A 430 8.86 3.87 -5.54
C ILE A 430 8.51 3.22 -6.89
#